data_AF-A0A1C4YW33-F1
#
_entry.id   AF-A0A1C4YW33-F1
#
_cell.length_a   1.000
_cell.length_b   1.000
_cell.length_c   1.000
_cell.angle_alpha   90.00
_cell.angle_beta   90.00
_cell.angle_gamma   90.00
#
_symmetry.space_group_name_H-M   'P 1'
#
loop_
_entity.id
_entity.type
_entity.pdbx_description
1 polymer ?
#
loop_
_entity_poly.entity_id
_entity_poly.type
_entity_poly.pdbx_seq_one_letter_code
_entity_poly.pdbx_strand_id
1 'polypeptide(L)'
;MRVNPSATGFRFGDGATVRDDGKTWAGEAEIREWIQGHLINPKVVLTPTSFADDRLVASGDGDFPGGPLSFALVFDIKDDQVTDLTIEPV
;
A
#
# COMPACT_ATOMS: atom_id res chain seq x y z
N MET A 1 -10.94 10.30 8.32
CA MET A 1 -11.19 8.97 7.72
C MET A 1 -10.05 8.07 8.16
N ARG A 2 -10.32 7.02 8.96
CA ARG A 2 -9.31 6.03 9.37
C ARG A 2 -9.45 4.82 8.45
N VAL A 3 -8.39 4.42 7.76
CA VAL A 3 -8.39 3.20 6.94
C VAL A 3 -7.82 2.07 7.79
N ASN A 4 -8.65 1.07 8.13
CA ASN A 4 -8.19 -0.15 8.82
C ASN A 4 -7.63 -1.13 7.78
N PRO A 5 -6.36 -1.59 7.86
CA PRO A 5 -5.75 -2.43 6.82
C PRO A 5 -6.17 -3.89 6.84
N SER A 6 -6.96 -4.33 7.83
CA SER A 6 -7.51 -5.70 7.85
C SER A 6 -8.48 -5.98 6.69
N ALA A 7 -8.84 -4.95 5.92
CA ALA A 7 -9.35 -5.05 4.57
C ALA A 7 -8.75 -3.92 3.74
N THR A 8 -7.56 -4.11 3.17
CA THR A 8 -7.08 -3.23 2.10
C THR A 8 -8.13 -3.25 0.99
N GLY A 9 -8.90 -2.16 0.86
CA GLY A 9 -10.00 -2.05 -0.12
C GLY A 9 -9.55 -2.02 -1.58
N PHE A 10 -8.26 -2.26 -1.83
CA PHE A 10 -7.68 -2.35 -3.16
C PHE A 10 -8.09 -3.67 -3.81
N ARG A 11 -8.72 -3.58 -4.97
CA ARG A 11 -8.93 -4.73 -5.85
C ARG A 11 -7.76 -4.81 -6.80
N PHE A 12 -6.83 -5.72 -6.53
CA PHE A 12 -5.73 -6.02 -7.43
C PHE A 12 -6.21 -6.86 -8.60
N GLY A 13 -5.73 -6.53 -9.80
CA GLY A 13 -6.00 -7.33 -10.99
C GLY A 13 -5.07 -8.53 -11.12
N ASP A 14 -5.39 -9.41 -12.07
CA ASP A 14 -4.57 -10.57 -12.39
C ASP A 14 -3.16 -10.14 -12.81
N GLY A 15 -2.15 -10.69 -12.13
CA GLY A 15 -0.74 -10.37 -12.39
C GLY A 15 -0.32 -8.97 -11.94
N ALA A 16 -1.10 -8.30 -11.09
CA ALA A 16 -0.72 -7.01 -10.51
C ALA A 16 0.63 -7.08 -9.78
N THR A 17 1.30 -5.94 -9.67
CA THR A 17 2.58 -5.82 -8.96
C THR A 17 2.53 -4.77 -7.86
N VAL A 18 3.23 -5.05 -6.76
CA VAL A 18 3.53 -4.06 -5.70
C VAL A 18 5.04 -3.91 -5.60
N ARG A 19 5.54 -2.67 -5.63
CA ARG A 19 6.95 -2.33 -5.39
C ARG A 19 7.07 -1.61 -4.06
N ASP A 20 7.76 -2.24 -3.12
CA ASP A 20 7.95 -1.71 -1.76
C ASP A 20 9.27 -2.23 -1.19
N ASP A 21 9.97 -1.37 -0.45
CA ASP A 21 11.26 -1.66 0.20
C ASP A 21 12.28 -2.39 -0.71
N GLY A 22 12.40 -1.94 -1.96
CA GLY A 22 13.31 -2.52 -2.95
C GLY A 22 12.92 -3.91 -3.48
N LYS A 23 11.76 -4.45 -3.06
CA LYS A 23 11.22 -5.72 -3.55
C LYS A 23 9.99 -5.49 -4.44
N THR A 24 9.85 -6.33 -5.46
CA THR A 24 8.61 -6.47 -6.22
C THR A 24 7.86 -7.72 -5.76
N TRP A 25 6.57 -7.58 -5.51
CA TRP A 25 5.63 -8.65 -5.17
C TRP A 25 4.65 -8.78 -6.33
N ALA A 26 4.61 -9.93 -6.97
CA ALA A 26 3.86 -10.13 -8.21
C ALA A 26 2.76 -11.19 -8.06
N GLY A 27 1.56 -10.83 -8.49
CA GLY A 27 0.39 -11.69 -8.43
C GLY A 27 -0.17 -11.87 -7.02
N GLU A 28 -1.33 -12.54 -6.95
CA GLU A 28 -2.16 -12.58 -5.74
C GLU A 28 -1.43 -13.13 -4.51
N ALA A 29 -0.67 -14.22 -4.67
CA ALA A 29 -0.01 -14.89 -3.55
C ALA A 29 1.03 -13.98 -2.88
N GLU A 30 1.93 -13.39 -3.66
CA GLU A 30 2.97 -12.51 -3.13
C GLU A 30 2.40 -11.20 -2.60
N ILE A 31 1.39 -10.63 -3.27
CA ILE A 31 0.71 -9.41 -2.78
C ILE A 31 0.01 -9.68 -1.44
N ARG A 32 -0.57 -10.88 -1.26
CA ARG A 32 -1.17 -11.27 0.02
C ARG A 32 -0.12 -11.39 1.12
N GLU A 33 1.04 -11.96 0.82
CA GLU A 33 2.17 -11.99 1.77
C GLU A 33 2.65 -10.59 2.13
N TRP A 34 2.75 -9.69 1.14
CA TRP A 34 3.10 -8.29 1.36
C TRP A 34 2.09 -7.60 2.29
N ILE A 35 0.78 -7.70 2.01
CA ILE A 35 -0.27 -7.13 2.87
C ILE A 35 -0.16 -7.66 4.30
N GLN A 36 0.03 -8.97 4.46
CA GLN A 36 0.16 -9.58 5.79
C GLN A 36 1.39 -9.06 6.53
N GLY A 37 2.56 -9.07 5.88
CA GLY A 37 3.83 -8.70 6.50
C GLY A 37 4.02 -7.21 6.75
N HIS A 38 3.51 -6.36 5.86
CA HIS A 38 3.83 -4.92 5.83
C HIS A 38 2.69 -4.04 6.33
N LEU A 39 1.44 -4.54 6.31
CA LEU A 39 0.27 -3.76 6.75
C LEU A 39 -0.40 -4.38 7.97
N ILE A 40 -0.71 -5.68 7.94
CA ILE A 40 -1.53 -6.33 8.98
C ILE A 40 -0.72 -6.67 10.22
N ASN A 41 0.37 -7.43 10.09
CA ASN A 41 1.22 -7.81 11.22
C ASN A 41 1.78 -6.60 11.98
N PRO A 42 2.31 -5.56 11.32
CA PRO A 42 2.73 -4.32 11.98
C PRO A 42 1.56 -3.39 12.35
N LYS A 43 0.30 -3.80 12.14
CA LYS A 43 -0.90 -3.01 12.49
C LYS A 43 -0.84 -1.58 11.97
N VAL A 44 -0.38 -1.41 10.74
CA VAL A 44 -0.20 -0.09 10.13
C VAL A 44 -1.55 0.63 10.12
N VAL A 45 -1.57 1.94 10.35
CA VAL A 45 -2.73 2.80 10.12
C VAL A 45 -2.28 3.88 9.18
N LEU A 46 -2.86 3.91 7.99
CA LEU A 46 -2.62 4.98 7.02
C LEU A 46 -3.61 6.12 7.27
N THR A 47 -3.07 7.32 7.47
CA THR A 47 -3.82 8.57 7.54
C THR A 47 -3.53 9.38 6.27
N PRO A 48 -4.47 9.42 5.31
CA PRO A 48 -4.31 10.21 4.09
C PRO A 48 -4.08 11.70 4.40
N THR A 49 -3.11 12.31 3.72
CA THR A 49 -2.82 13.75 3.81
C THR A 49 -3.16 14.46 2.50
N SER A 50 -2.96 13.81 1.35
CA SER A 50 -3.39 14.32 0.05
C SER A 50 -3.65 13.20 -0.96
N PHE A 51 -4.49 13.48 -1.95
CA PHE A 51 -4.69 12.64 -3.12
C PHE A 51 -4.77 13.53 -4.36
N ALA A 52 -3.91 13.28 -5.33
CA ALA A 52 -3.89 13.96 -6.61
C ALA A 52 -3.46 12.98 -7.69
N ASP A 53 -4.14 13.02 -8.84
CA ASP A 53 -3.96 12.09 -9.94
C ASP A 53 -4.08 10.63 -9.48
N ASP A 54 -2.98 9.90 -9.50
CA ASP A 54 -2.82 8.51 -9.11
C ASP A 54 -2.02 8.33 -7.82
N ARG A 55 -1.74 9.42 -7.10
CA ARG A 55 -0.82 9.46 -5.97
C ARG A 55 -1.51 9.85 -4.68
N LEU A 56 -1.53 8.91 -3.73
CA LEU A 56 -1.97 9.12 -2.35
C LEU A 56 -0.74 9.35 -1.46
N VAL A 57 -0.66 10.51 -0.81
CA VAL A 57 0.29 10.72 0.28
C VAL A 57 -0.42 10.42 1.59
N ALA A 58 0.22 9.63 2.45
CA ALA A 58 -0.31 9.27 3.75
C ALA A 58 0.80 9.17 4.80
N SER A 59 0.47 9.52 6.05
CA SER A 59 1.28 9.13 7.20
C SER A 59 0.89 7.72 7.63
N GLY A 60 1.87 6.82 7.73
CA GLY A 60 1.74 5.48 8.28
C GLY A 60 2.27 5.42 9.71
N ASP A 61 1.46 4.91 10.62
CA ASP A 61 1.83 4.62 12.01
C ASP A 61 1.58 3.14 12.32
N GLY A 62 2.38 2.50 13.17
CA GLY A 62 2.25 1.07 13.47
C GLY A 62 3.39 0.49 14.30
N ASP A 63 3.37 -0.82 14.47
CA ASP A 63 4.37 -1.62 15.19
C ASP A 63 5.63 -1.85 14.33
N PHE A 64 6.25 -0.77 13.85
CA PHE A 64 7.51 -0.77 13.11
C PHE A 64 8.43 0.37 13.59
N PRO A 65 9.76 0.22 13.50
CA PRO A 65 10.69 1.22 14.02
C PRO A 65 10.66 2.52 13.22
N GLY A 66 10.75 3.66 13.93
CA GLY A 66 10.91 4.98 13.31
C GLY A 66 9.61 5.68 12.89
N GLY A 67 8.44 5.11 13.20
CA GLY A 67 7.14 5.70 12.90
C GLY A 67 6.71 6.86 13.81
N PRO A 68 5.69 7.65 13.40
CA PRO A 68 5.02 7.57 12.10
C PRO A 68 5.89 8.11 10.95
N LEU A 69 5.84 7.45 9.80
CA LEU A 69 6.55 7.83 8.58
C LEU A 69 5.55 8.30 7.51
N SER A 70 6.00 9.10 6.54
CA SER A 70 5.17 9.52 5.41
C SER A 70 5.56 8.78 4.15
N PHE A 71 4.55 8.28 3.43
CA PHE A 71 4.73 7.50 2.21
C PHE A 71 3.80 8.03 1.11
N ALA A 72 4.26 7.89 -0.13
CA ALA A 72 3.44 8.01 -1.31
C ALA A 72 3.09 6.61 -1.82
N LEU A 73 1.80 6.38 -2.07
CA LEU A 73 1.27 5.23 -2.77
C LEU A 73 0.87 5.71 -4.17
N VAL A 74 1.57 5.24 -5.19
CA VAL A 74 1.34 5.58 -6.61
C VAL A 74 0.66 4.38 -7.27
N PHE A 75 -0.52 4.60 -7.85
CA PHE A 75 -1.39 3.53 -8.37
C PHE A 75 -1.52 3.56 -9.88
N ASP A 76 -1.18 2.48 -10.57
CA ASP A 76 -1.73 2.26 -11.91
C ASP A 76 -3.05 1.50 -11.78
N ILE A 77 -4.12 2.08 -12.34
CA ILE A 77 -5.47 1.51 -12.30
C ILE A 77 -5.98 1.29 -13.72
N LYS A 78 -6.46 0.08 -13.98
CA LYS A 78 -7.13 -0.30 -15.23
C LYS A 78 -8.38 -1.12 -14.91
N ASP A 79 -9.49 -0.80 -15.57
CA ASP A 79 -10.76 -1.52 -15.41
C ASP A 79 -11.19 -1.66 -13.93
N ASP A 80 -11.04 -0.58 -13.16
CA ASP A 80 -11.29 -0.49 -11.71
C ASP A 80 -10.46 -1.46 -10.84
N GLN A 81 -9.32 -1.92 -11.37
CA GLN A 81 -8.37 -2.80 -10.68
C GLN A 81 -6.99 -2.16 -10.64
N VAL A 82 -6.31 -2.31 -9.50
CA VAL A 82 -4.91 -1.92 -9.35
C VAL A 82 -4.06 -2.92 -10.13
N THR A 83 -3.34 -2.43 -11.14
CA THR A 83 -2.36 -3.22 -11.91
C THR A 83 -0.95 -3.02 -11.40
N ASP A 84 -0.65 -1.84 -10.86
CA ASP A 84 0.63 -1.56 -10.20
C ASP A 84 0.41 -0.69 -8.97
N LEU A 85 1.18 -0.94 -7.92
CA LEU A 85 1.31 -0.06 -6.77
C LEU A 85 2.78 0.11 -6.43
N THR A 86 3.24 1.35 -6.39
CA THR A 86 4.60 1.68 -5.95
C THR A 86 4.53 2.49 -4.65
N ILE A 87 5.32 2.07 -3.66
CA ILE A 87 5.46 2.73 -2.36
C ILE A 87 6.78 3.48 -2.32
N GLU A 88 6.72 4.78 -2.05
CA GLU A 88 7.89 5.66 -2.01
C GLU A 88 7.93 6.48 -0.72
N PRO A 89 9.11 6.75 -0.15
CA PRO A 89 9.24 7.75 0.90
C PRO A 89 8.91 9.15 0.36
N VAL A 90 8.42 10.02 1.23
CA VAL A 90 8.06 11.43 0.94
C VAL A 90 9.07 12.38 1.53
#